data_AF-A0A367LUQ9-F1
#
_entry.id   AF-A0A367LUQ9-F1
#
_cell.length_a   1.000
_cell.length_b   1.000
_cell.length_c   1.000
_cell.angle_alpha   90.00
_cell.angle_beta   90.00
_cell.angle_gamma   90.00
#
_symmetry.space_group_name_H-M   'P 1'
#
loop_
_entity.id
_entity.type
_entity.pdbx_description
1 polymer ?
#
loop_
_entity_poly.entity_id
_entity_poly.type
_entity_poly.pdbx_seq_one_letter_code
_entity_poly.pdbx_strand_id
1 'polypeptide(L)'
;SDFLVAEAELLDDRLLDTWFALFERAARYRVLPLQEQLAGQAPEDSLYIIDDDHVRLRERVDSILGGHTWMEQPRSRTRRLVGNVRLKRVEGEL
;
A
#
# COMPACT_ATOMS: atom_id res chain seq x y z
N SER A 1 -14.04 9.84 -2.32
CA SER A 1 -13.28 8.96 -3.23
C SER A 1 -12.02 9.64 -3.75
N ASP A 2 -12.02 10.96 -3.85
CA ASP A 2 -10.96 11.76 -4.49
C ASP A 2 -9.57 11.49 -3.93
N PHE A 3 -9.44 11.32 -2.60
CA PHE A 3 -8.17 10.92 -1.98
C PHE A 3 -7.58 9.63 -2.58
N LEU A 4 -8.38 8.57 -2.70
CA LEU A 4 -7.91 7.28 -3.22
C LEU A 4 -7.59 7.35 -4.72
N VAL A 5 -8.27 8.21 -5.46
CA VAL A 5 -7.97 8.45 -6.88
C VAL A 5 -6.65 9.20 -7.03
N ALA A 6 -6.40 10.21 -6.20
CA ALA A 6 -5.14 10.94 -6.18
C ALA A 6 -3.97 10.04 -5.74
N GLU A 7 -4.18 9.19 -4.72
CA GLU A 7 -3.18 8.18 -4.32
C GLU A 7 -2.84 7.23 -5.49
N ALA A 8 -3.86 6.74 -6.19
CA ALA A 8 -3.68 5.88 -7.36
C ALA A 8 -2.86 6.56 -8.47
N GLU A 9 -3.09 7.85 -8.73
CA GLU A 9 -2.33 8.65 -9.69
C GLU A 9 -0.86 8.76 -9.29
N LEU A 10 -0.56 9.05 -8.02
CA LEU A 10 0.83 9.09 -7.53
C LEU A 10 1.56 7.76 -7.77
N LEU A 11 0.88 6.65 -7.53
CA LEU A 11 1.45 5.31 -7.74
C LEU A 11 1.60 4.96 -9.23
N ASP A 12 0.64 5.34 -10.06
CA ASP A 12 0.67 5.10 -11.51
C ASP A 12 1.76 5.92 -12.20
N ASP A 13 2.01 7.14 -11.75
CA ASP A 13 3.07 8.03 -12.23
C ASP A 13 4.40 7.83 -11.49
N ARG A 14 4.45 6.85 -10.56
CA ARG A 14 5.66 6.47 -9.82
C ARG A 14 6.24 7.58 -8.95
N LEU A 15 5.41 8.50 -8.50
CA LEU A 15 5.71 9.55 -7.53
C LEU A 15 5.76 8.98 -6.11
N LEU A 16 6.63 7.99 -5.90
CA LEU A 16 6.61 7.15 -4.71
C LEU A 16 7.06 7.87 -3.43
N ASP A 17 7.88 8.92 -3.54
CA ASP A 17 8.22 9.75 -2.37
C ASP A 17 7.03 10.57 -1.88
N THR A 18 6.25 11.13 -2.81
CA THR A 18 5.00 11.84 -2.49
C THR A 18 3.96 10.88 -1.93
N TRP A 19 3.85 9.69 -2.52
CA TRP A 19 2.98 8.63 -2.00
C TRP A 19 3.39 8.20 -0.58
N PHE A 20 4.69 8.02 -0.33
CA PHE A 20 5.20 7.68 1.00
C PHE A 20 4.86 8.74 2.05
N ALA A 21 4.87 10.02 1.67
CA ALA A 21 4.51 11.13 2.56
C ALA A 21 3.03 11.12 3.00
N LEU A 22 2.16 10.30 2.39
CA LEU A 22 0.78 10.13 2.84
C LEU A 22 0.67 9.31 4.14
N PHE A 23 1.72 8.57 4.51
CA PHE A 23 1.70 7.68 5.67
C PHE A 23 2.17 8.40 6.94
N GLU A 24 1.41 8.21 8.03
CA GLU A 24 1.88 8.58 9.35
C GLU A 24 2.99 7.65 9.85
N ARG A 25 3.84 8.13 10.76
CA ARG A 25 4.96 7.34 11.29
C ARG A 25 4.53 6.04 11.98
N ALA A 26 3.32 6.01 12.56
CA ALA A 26 2.77 4.83 13.23
C ALA A 26 2.01 3.89 12.27
N ALA A 27 1.86 4.25 10.99
CA ALA A 27 1.12 3.46 10.03
C ALA A 27 1.79 2.09 9.76
N ARG A 28 0.95 1.10 9.46
CA ARG A 28 1.37 -0.24 9.04
C ARG A 28 0.78 -0.53 7.67
N TYR A 29 1.64 -0.73 6.68
CA TYR A 29 1.24 -1.12 5.34
C TYR A 29 1.18 -2.65 5.26
N ARG A 30 -0.04 -3.17 5.39
CA ARG A 30 -0.32 -4.60 5.52
C ARG A 30 -1.16 -5.12 4.36
N VAL A 31 -0.66 -6.14 3.67
CA VAL A 31 -1.38 -6.84 2.59
C VAL A 31 -1.61 -8.27 3.02
N LEU A 32 -2.88 -8.60 3.29
CA LEU A 32 -3.30 -9.96 3.60
C LEU A 32 -3.30 -10.81 2.31
N PRO A 33 -2.98 -12.10 2.42
CA PRO A 33 -3.08 -12.99 1.29
C PRO A 33 -4.54 -13.29 0.94
N LEU A 34 -4.81 -13.42 -0.36
CA LEU A 34 -6.14 -13.66 -0.93
C LEU A 34 -6.50 -15.15 -0.95
N GLN A 35 -6.19 -15.92 0.10
CA GLN A 35 -6.61 -17.32 0.18
C GLN A 35 -7.95 -17.43 0.91
N GLU A 36 -8.91 -18.12 0.29
CA GLU A 36 -10.25 -18.35 0.86
C GLU A 36 -10.19 -19.03 2.24
N GLN A 37 -9.22 -19.91 2.46
CA GLN A 37 -9.03 -20.62 3.73
C GLN A 37 -8.58 -19.70 4.89
N LEU A 38 -8.08 -18.50 4.57
CA LEU A 38 -7.70 -17.47 5.54
C LEU A 38 -8.77 -16.38 5.65
N ALA A 39 -9.84 -16.45 4.85
CA ALA A 39 -10.95 -15.51 4.93
C ALA A 39 -11.66 -15.69 6.29
N GLY A 40 -11.53 -14.69 7.17
CA GLY A 40 -12.13 -14.68 8.50
C GLY A 40 -11.15 -14.89 9.66
N GLN A 41 -9.85 -15.12 9.40
CA GLN A 41 -8.86 -15.02 10.45
C GLN A 41 -8.69 -13.58 10.90
N ALA A 42 -8.44 -13.38 12.19
CA ALA A 42 -8.16 -12.08 12.73
C ALA A 42 -6.81 -11.58 12.17
N PRO A 43 -6.65 -10.27 11.89
CA PRO A 43 -5.40 -9.73 11.36
C PRO A 43 -4.16 -10.09 12.19
N GLU A 44 -4.30 -10.22 13.50
CA GLU A 44 -3.25 -10.62 14.45
C GLU A 44 -2.75 -12.06 14.27
N ASP A 45 -3.60 -12.95 13.74
CA ASP A 45 -3.31 -14.37 13.53
C ASP A 45 -2.91 -14.69 12.08
N SER A 46 -2.83 -13.66 11.23
CA SER A 46 -2.65 -13.80 9.79
C SER A 46 -1.19 -13.63 9.36
N LEU A 47 -0.72 -14.46 8.43
CA LEU A 47 0.55 -14.25 7.74
C LEU A 47 0.35 -13.24 6.60
N TYR A 48 1.00 -12.08 6.68
CA TYR A 48 0.91 -11.04 5.65
C TYR A 48 1.87 -11.30 4.49
N ILE A 49 1.43 -10.97 3.26
CA ILE A 49 2.32 -10.88 2.08
C ILE A 49 3.27 -9.69 2.24
N ILE A 50 2.75 -8.58 2.79
CA ILE A 50 3.50 -7.38 3.12
C ILE A 50 3.09 -6.96 4.53
N ASP A 51 4.05 -6.76 5.42
CA ASP A 51 3.86 -6.14 6.74
C ASP A 51 5.00 -5.14 6.99
N ASP A 52 4.87 -4.01 6.30
CA ASP A 52 5.84 -2.94 6.37
C ASP A 52 5.41 -1.93 7.44
N ASP A 53 6.33 -1.61 8.34
CA ASP A 53 6.26 -0.37 9.11
C ASP A 53 6.81 0.80 8.27
N HIS A 54 6.77 2.01 8.82
CA HIS A 54 7.23 3.20 8.11
C HIS A 54 8.70 3.10 7.63
N VAL A 55 9.58 2.38 8.35
CA VAL A 55 10.99 2.22 7.95
C VAL A 55 11.08 1.25 6.78
N ARG A 56 10.45 0.08 6.87
CA ARG A 56 10.45 -0.92 5.78
C ARG A 56 9.76 -0.38 4.53
N LEU A 57 8.71 0.42 4.71
CA LEU A 57 8.02 1.05 3.60
C LEU A 57 8.93 2.04 2.86
N ARG A 58 9.75 2.80 3.60
CA ARG A 58 10.78 3.68 3.03
C ARG A 58 11.81 2.88 2.22
N GLU A 59 12.34 1.82 2.81
CA GLU A 59 13.32 0.93 2.16
C GLU A 59 12.76 0.33 0.86
N ARG A 60 11.47 -0.04 0.84
CA ARG A 60 10.79 -0.51 -0.36
C ARG A 60 10.76 0.58 -1.45
N VAL A 61 10.38 1.80 -1.09
CA VAL A 61 10.37 2.91 -2.04
C VAL A 61 11.77 3.16 -2.58
N ASP A 62 12.78 3.20 -1.72
CA ASP A 62 14.18 3.39 -2.12
C ASP A 62 14.68 2.29 -3.05
N SER A 63 14.32 1.03 -2.78
CA SER A 63 14.64 -0.09 -3.67
C SER A 63 14.06 0.10 -5.07
N ILE A 64 12.77 0.42 -5.14
CA ILE A 64 12.04 0.63 -6.41
C ILE A 64 12.57 1.87 -7.15
N LEU A 65 12.95 2.94 -6.44
CA LEU A 65 13.50 4.15 -7.04
C LEU A 65 14.96 4.02 -7.45
N GLY A 66 15.77 3.29 -6.67
CA GLY A 66 17.22 3.19 -6.77
C GLY A 66 17.74 2.44 -7.99
N GLY A 67 16.87 1.80 -8.78
CA GLY A 67 17.27 1.22 -10.06
C GLY A 67 18.13 -0.04 -9.94
N HIS A 68 18.16 -0.68 -8.77
CA HIS A 68 18.77 -2.00 -8.59
C HIS A 68 17.72 -3.13 -8.63
N THR A 69 16.43 -2.78 -8.70
CA THR A 69 15.34 -3.73 -8.91
C THR A 69 15.23 -4.08 -10.39
N TRP A 70 15.98 -5.10 -10.83
CA TRP A 70 15.96 -5.60 -12.21
C TRP A 70 14.57 -5.97 -12.72
N MET A 71 13.68 -6.43 -11.83
CA MET A 71 12.29 -6.77 -12.16
C MET A 71 11.46 -5.57 -12.63
N GLU A 72 11.93 -4.34 -12.37
CA GLU A 72 11.27 -3.08 -12.77
C GLU A 72 12.08 -2.31 -13.83
N GLN A 73 12.88 -3.03 -14.63
CA GLN A 73 13.64 -2.50 -15.76
C GLN A 73 13.41 -3.34 -17.02
N PRO A 74 12.52 -2.92 -17.95
CA PRO A 74 11.81 -1.64 -17.99
C PRO A 74 10.69 -1.54 -16.95
N ARG A 75 10.32 -0.30 -16.62
CA ARG A 75 9.32 -0.01 -15.58
C ARG A 75 7.95 -0.58 -15.96
N SER A 76 7.27 -1.17 -14.98
CA SER A 76 5.87 -1.56 -15.12
C SER A 76 5.00 -0.32 -15.41
N ARG A 77 4.17 -0.38 -16.46
CA ARG A 77 3.12 0.62 -16.68
C ARG A 77 1.87 0.17 -15.95
N THR A 78 1.55 0.83 -14.84
CA THR A 78 0.39 0.48 -14.00
C THR A 78 -0.78 1.42 -14.25
N ARG A 79 -1.99 0.90 -13.99
CA ARG A 79 -3.21 1.71 -13.89
C ARG A 79 -4.09 1.12 -12.79
N ARG A 80 -4.42 1.91 -11.78
CA ARG A 80 -5.21 1.45 -10.63
C ARG A 80 -6.68 1.85 -10.80
N LEU A 81 -7.57 0.86 -10.83
CA LEU A 81 -9.01 1.07 -10.90
C LEU A 81 -9.58 1.09 -9.48
N VAL A 82 -9.99 2.27 -9.02
CA VAL A 82 -10.59 2.46 -7.69
C VAL A 82 -12.11 2.41 -7.82
N GLY A 83 -12.74 1.45 -7.15
CA GLY A 83 -14.19 1.22 -7.18
C GLY A 83 -14.73 0.73 -5.84
N ASN A 84 -16.06 0.59 -5.75
CA ASN A 84 -16.77 0.04 -4.58
C ASN A 84 -16.46 0.74 -3.24
N VAL A 85 -16.03 2.01 -3.29
CA VAL A 85 -15.67 2.80 -2.10
C VAL A 85 -16.92 3.06 -1.26
N ARG A 86 -16.91 2.59 -0.02
CA ARG A 86 -17.96 2.83 0.98
C ARG A 86 -17.33 3.38 2.25
N LEU A 87 -17.82 4.51 2.72
CA LEU A 87 -17.36 5.11 3.97
C LEU A 87 -18.24 4.62 5.11
N LYS A 88 -17.60 4.07 6.15
CA LYS A 88 -18.25 3.75 7.42
C LYS A 88 -17.63 4.65 8.48
N ARG A 89 -18.47 5.35 9.24
CA ARG A 89 -18.00 6.07 10.43
C ARG A 89 -17.51 5.04 11.43
N VAL A 90 -16.29 5.22 11.92
CA VAL A 90 -15.79 4.51 13.09
C VAL A 90 -16.09 5.40 14.29
N GLU A 91 -16.82 4.86 15.27
CA GLU A 91 -17.03 5.53 16.56
C GLU A 91 -16.01 4.93 17.55
N GLY A 92 -15.04 5.76 17.95
CA GLY A 92 -13.95 5.39 18.87
C GLY A 92 -12.95 6.54 19.00
N GLU A 93 -12.42 6.75 20.21
CA GLU A 93 -11.40 7.76 20.51
C GLU A 93 -10.04 7.36 19.89
N LEU A 94 -9.38 8.35 19.26
CA LEU A 94 -8.01 8.24 18.74
C LEU A 94 -6.99 8.12 19.88
#